data_AF-A0A969T365-F1
#
_entry.id   AF-A0A969T365-F1
#
_cell.length_a   1.000
_cell.length_b   1.000
_cell.length_c   1.000
_cell.angle_alpha   90.00
_cell.angle_beta   90.00
_cell.angle_gamma   90.00
#
_symmetry.space_group_name_H-M   'P 1'
#
loop_
_entity.id
_entity.type
_entity.pdbx_description
1 polymer ?
#
loop_
_entity_poly.entity_id
_entity_poly.type
_entity_poly.pdbx_seq_one_letter_code
_entity_poly.pdbx_strand_id
1 'polypeptide(L)'
;MTTISRWGEYINGSNALIIIVGIFLSILIAFVLGWVIQYITRIIVSFDYQKTMRSFGSVFGSASVALIVAFIVLKGLKGFPFISNEVLDSIKAKAGLISLISFGASFVLFQVFIGKKGFSVYRFVTLLGTFALAMAFASNDLVNFVGVPIASFDSYVHWKQSGVEAENYLMESLAEPVRTNPLFLIGSGIVMALTLWFSKKHAR
;
A
#
# COMPACT_ATOMS: atom_id res chain seq x y z
N MET A 1 21.61 -40.68 -9.13
CA MET A 1 21.72 -39.51 -8.24
C MET A 1 20.49 -38.66 -8.49
N THR A 2 19.64 -38.55 -7.47
CA THR A 2 18.18 -38.46 -7.54
C THR A 2 17.64 -37.11 -8.02
N THR A 3 16.53 -37.15 -8.75
CA THR A 3 15.68 -36.08 -9.32
C THR A 3 15.40 -34.87 -8.41
N ILE A 4 15.69 -34.98 -7.11
CA ILE A 4 15.58 -33.93 -6.09
C ILE A 4 16.70 -32.87 -6.20
N SER A 5 17.87 -33.19 -6.76
CA SER A 5 18.99 -32.23 -6.86
C SER A 5 18.81 -31.16 -7.94
N ARG A 6 17.93 -31.36 -8.93
CA ARG A 6 17.71 -30.41 -10.04
C ARG A 6 16.73 -29.28 -9.70
N TRP A 7 16.01 -29.37 -8.58
CA TRP A 7 15.06 -28.32 -8.16
C TRP A 7 15.74 -26.99 -7.87
N GLY A 8 16.99 -27.02 -7.40
CA GLY A 8 17.79 -25.82 -7.18
C GLY A 8 18.16 -25.07 -8.47
N GLU A 9 18.11 -25.74 -9.64
CA GLU A 9 18.33 -25.09 -10.95
C GLU A 9 17.05 -24.39 -11.45
N TYR A 10 15.87 -24.88 -11.07
CA TYR A 10 14.58 -24.30 -11.45
C TYR A 10 14.09 -23.20 -10.49
N ILE A 11 14.58 -23.18 -9.24
CA ILE A 11 14.23 -22.18 -8.24
C ILE A 11 15.33 -21.14 -8.14
N ASN A 12 15.00 -19.86 -8.31
CA ASN A 12 15.95 -18.77 -8.12
C ASN A 12 16.21 -18.50 -6.63
N GLY A 13 17.00 -19.39 -6.00
CA GLY A 13 17.33 -19.32 -4.58
C GLY A 13 18.06 -18.04 -4.18
N SER A 14 18.86 -17.46 -5.09
CA SER A 14 19.53 -16.17 -4.88
C SER A 14 18.52 -15.04 -4.70
N ASN A 15 17.56 -14.89 -5.62
CA ASN A 15 16.51 -13.88 -5.51
C ASN A 15 15.60 -14.13 -4.31
N ALA A 16 15.27 -15.38 -4.00
CA ALA A 16 14.49 -15.72 -2.81
C ALA A 16 15.18 -15.27 -1.52
N LEU A 17 16.49 -15.50 -1.41
CA LEU A 17 17.29 -15.07 -0.26
C LEU A 17 17.35 -13.55 -0.15
N ILE A 18 17.52 -12.84 -1.28
CA ILE A 18 17.49 -11.36 -1.33
C ILE A 18 16.15 -10.83 -0.81
N ILE A 19 15.02 -11.44 -1.20
CA ILE A 19 13.69 -11.06 -0.73
C ILE A 19 13.59 -11.26 0.79
N ILE A 20 14.01 -12.42 1.30
CA ILE A 20 13.95 -12.74 2.74
C ILE A 20 14.79 -11.73 3.55
N VAL A 21 16.04 -11.51 3.16
CA VAL A 21 16.92 -10.54 3.82
C VAL A 21 16.34 -9.13 3.73
N GLY A 22 15.77 -8.76 2.58
CA GLY A 22 15.10 -7.49 2.39
C GLY A 22 13.94 -7.26 3.36
N ILE A 23 13.13 -8.28 3.65
CA ILE A 23 12.04 -8.20 4.63
C ILE A 23 12.58 -7.94 6.04
N PHE A 24 13.56 -8.72 6.50
CA PHE A 24 14.14 -8.55 7.83
C PHE A 24 14.84 -7.19 7.99
N LEU A 25 15.59 -6.77 6.97
CA LEU A 25 16.26 -5.47 6.97
C LEU A 25 15.25 -4.31 7.00
N SER A 26 14.15 -4.42 6.25
CA SER A 26 13.07 -3.44 6.25
C SER A 26 12.44 -3.28 7.64
N ILE A 27 12.17 -4.39 8.33
CA ILE A 27 11.63 -4.38 9.69
C ILE A 27 12.58 -3.65 10.65
N LEU A 28 13.88 -3.97 10.60
CA LEU A 28 14.89 -3.32 11.44
C LEU A 28 14.93 -1.80 11.22
N ILE A 29 14.97 -1.37 9.95
CA ILE A 29 14.98 0.05 9.58
C ILE A 29 13.70 0.74 10.08
N ALA A 30 12.54 0.11 9.93
CA ALA A 30 11.27 0.66 10.41
C ALA A 30 11.26 0.88 11.93
N PHE A 31 11.81 -0.05 12.71
CA PHE A 31 11.93 0.11 14.17
C PHE A 31 12.88 1.24 14.56
N VAL A 32 14.04 1.34 13.93
CA VAL A 32 15.04 2.40 14.23
C VAL A 32 14.48 3.77 13.88
N LEU A 33 13.93 3.94 12.67
CA LEU A 33 13.31 5.20 12.26
C LEU A 33 12.11 5.55 13.15
N GLY A 34 11.27 4.57 13.49
CA GLY A 34 10.14 4.76 14.39
C GLY A 34 10.58 5.27 15.76
N TRP A 35 11.61 4.66 16.35
CA TRP A 35 12.19 5.10 17.63
C TRP A 35 12.73 6.54 17.55
N VAL A 36 13.48 6.87 16.49
CA VAL A 36 14.02 8.23 16.28
C VAL A 36 12.89 9.27 16.15
N ILE A 37 11.89 9.00 15.30
CA ILE A 37 10.79 9.93 15.07
C ILE A 37 9.96 10.12 16.35
N GLN A 38 9.70 9.05 17.11
CA GLN A 38 9.01 9.14 18.40
C GLN A 38 9.78 9.98 19.41
N TYR A 39 11.10 9.79 19.49
CA TYR A 39 11.97 10.57 20.36
C TYR A 39 11.94 12.06 20.02
N ILE A 40 12.07 12.41 18.73
CA ILE A 40 11.99 13.80 18.26
C ILE A 40 10.60 14.40 18.54
N THR A 41 9.53 13.66 18.26
CA THR A 41 8.16 14.11 18.49
C THR A 41 7.92 14.44 19.96
N ARG A 42 8.49 13.63 20.87
CA ARG A 42 8.42 13.86 22.31
C ARG A 42 9.15 15.12 22.76
N ILE A 43 10.25 15.49 22.10
CA ILE A 43 10.99 16.72 22.39
C ILE A 43 10.21 17.95 21.92
N ILE A 44 9.66 17.88 20.70
CA ILE A 44 8.90 19.00 20.09
C ILE A 44 7.59 19.25 20.84
N VAL A 45 6.88 18.18 21.20
CA VAL A 45 5.61 18.24 21.95
C VAL A 45 5.91 18.19 23.45
N SER A 46 6.43 19.30 24.00
CA SER A 46 6.75 19.44 25.43
C SER A 46 5.50 19.38 26.33
N PHE A 47 5.70 19.08 27.62
CA PHE A 47 4.75 18.61 28.64
C PHE A 47 3.42 19.36 28.86
N ASP A 48 3.17 20.52 28.22
CA ASP A 48 1.91 21.25 28.29
C ASP A 48 1.10 21.12 26.98
N TYR A 49 0.44 19.97 26.86
CA TYR A 49 -0.24 19.49 25.66
C TYR A 49 -1.37 20.41 25.18
N GLN A 50 -2.04 21.15 26.07
CA GLN A 50 -3.24 21.92 25.70
C GLN A 50 -2.95 23.30 25.09
N LYS A 51 -1.92 24.01 25.57
CA LYS A 51 -1.58 25.35 25.04
C LYS A 51 -0.82 25.27 23.72
N THR A 52 0.15 24.36 23.63
CA THR A 52 0.92 24.12 22.40
C THR A 52 0.03 23.62 21.26
N MET A 53 -1.03 22.86 21.58
CA MET A 53 -2.03 22.40 20.60
C MET A 53 -2.69 23.52 19.83
N ARG A 54 -3.12 24.58 20.54
CA ARG A 54 -3.96 25.63 19.95
C ARG A 54 -3.19 26.52 18.98
N SER A 55 -1.86 26.59 19.14
CA SER A 55 -0.98 27.40 18.29
C SER A 55 -0.18 26.59 17.26
N PHE A 56 0.21 25.35 17.59
CA PHE A 56 1.11 24.53 16.75
C PHE A 56 0.41 23.32 16.12
N GLY A 57 -0.77 22.94 16.65
CA GLY A 57 -1.53 21.78 16.19
C GLY A 57 -2.03 21.91 14.75
N SER A 58 -2.40 23.11 14.30
CA SER A 58 -2.86 23.31 12.92
C SER A 58 -1.73 23.10 11.90
N VAL A 59 -0.54 23.66 12.14
CA VAL A 59 0.65 23.49 11.28
C VAL A 59 1.14 22.05 11.29
N PHE A 60 1.26 21.43 12.46
CA PHE A 60 1.71 20.05 12.58
C PHE A 60 0.71 19.08 11.93
N GLY A 61 -0.59 19.33 12.14
CA GLY A 61 -1.66 18.56 11.53
C GLY A 61 -1.64 18.66 10.02
N SER A 62 -1.52 19.87 9.47
CA SER A 62 -1.52 20.07 8.02
C SER A 62 -0.29 19.49 7.35
N ALA A 63 0.88 19.57 8.01
CA ALA A 63 2.11 18.88 7.58
C ALA A 63 1.90 17.36 7.53
N SER A 64 1.27 16.80 8.57
CA SER A 64 0.98 15.37 8.63
C SER A 64 0.00 14.92 7.55
N VAL A 65 -1.08 15.68 7.33
CA VAL A 65 -2.05 15.41 6.24
C VAL A 65 -1.35 15.45 4.89
N ALA A 66 -0.49 16.43 4.64
CA ALA A 66 0.26 16.53 3.39
C ALA A 66 1.15 15.31 3.14
N LEU A 67 1.87 14.85 4.17
CA LEU A 67 2.68 13.62 4.09
C LEU A 67 1.82 12.36 3.85
N ILE A 68 0.66 12.26 4.51
CA ILE A 68 -0.26 11.13 4.32
C ILE A 68 -0.83 11.12 2.89
N VAL A 69 -1.23 12.29 2.37
CA VAL A 69 -1.72 12.41 0.99
C VAL A 69 -0.63 12.05 -0.02
N ALA A 70 0.60 12.54 0.19
CA ALA A 70 1.74 12.15 -0.65
C ALA A 70 1.98 10.63 -0.60
N PHE A 71 1.87 10.01 0.58
CA PHE A 71 1.97 8.55 0.72
C PHE A 71 0.87 7.82 -0.06
N ILE A 72 -0.40 8.25 0.03
CA ILE A 72 -1.51 7.67 -0.74
C ILE A 72 -1.23 7.78 -2.24
N VAL A 73 -0.77 8.94 -2.73
CA VAL A 73 -0.46 9.14 -4.14
C VAL A 73 0.67 8.22 -4.61
N LEU A 74 1.74 8.08 -3.83
CA LEU A 74 2.92 7.30 -4.23
C LEU A 74 2.73 5.79 -4.10
N LYS A 75 1.97 5.35 -3.10
CA LYS A 75 1.82 3.92 -2.76
C LYS A 75 0.39 3.42 -2.89
N GLY A 76 -0.59 4.17 -2.39
CA GLY A 76 -2.01 3.77 -2.39
C GLY A 76 -2.63 3.68 -3.79
N LEU A 77 -2.29 4.60 -4.70
CA LEU A 77 -2.91 4.63 -6.04
C LEU A 77 -2.43 3.53 -6.99
N LYS A 78 -1.34 2.82 -6.67
CA LYS A 78 -0.78 1.75 -7.52
C LYS A 78 -1.71 0.54 -7.70
N GLY A 79 -2.65 0.34 -6.78
CA GLY A 79 -3.59 -0.79 -6.82
C GLY A 79 -4.88 -0.53 -7.60
N PHE A 80 -5.06 0.68 -8.17
CA PHE A 80 -6.31 1.03 -8.84
C PHE A 80 -6.34 0.55 -10.30
N PRO A 81 -7.26 -0.36 -10.67
CA PRO A 81 -7.32 -0.92 -12.02
C PRO A 81 -7.78 0.08 -13.08
N PHE A 82 -8.31 1.24 -12.68
CA PHE A 82 -8.82 2.28 -13.56
C PHE A 82 -7.82 3.41 -13.83
N ILE A 83 -6.66 3.40 -13.16
CA ILE A 83 -5.63 4.42 -13.35
C ILE A 83 -4.55 3.82 -14.24
N SER A 84 -4.41 4.33 -15.46
CA SER A 84 -3.32 3.91 -16.35
C SER A 84 -1.97 4.33 -15.76
N ASN A 85 -0.91 3.59 -16.08
CA ASN A 85 0.44 3.89 -15.59
C ASN A 85 0.90 5.31 -15.97
N GLU A 86 0.52 5.78 -17.16
CA GLU A 86 0.83 7.15 -17.64
C GLU A 86 0.16 8.23 -16.79
N VAL A 87 -1.11 8.02 -16.43
CA VAL A 87 -1.85 8.93 -15.54
C VAL A 87 -1.26 8.86 -14.14
N LEU A 88 -0.94 7.67 -13.65
CA LEU A 88 -0.31 7.47 -12.35
C LEU A 88 1.02 8.20 -12.25
N ASP A 89 1.88 8.10 -13.26
CA ASP A 89 3.18 8.76 -13.28
C ASP A 89 3.05 10.28 -13.41
N SER A 90 2.05 10.76 -14.17
CA SER A 90 1.70 12.18 -14.22
C SER A 90 1.25 12.72 -12.86
N ILE A 91 0.47 11.93 -12.09
CA ILE A 91 0.05 12.30 -10.74
C ILE A 91 1.25 12.28 -9.79
N LYS A 92 2.14 11.28 -9.88
CA LYS A 92 3.36 11.22 -9.07
C LYS A 92 4.30 12.41 -9.33
N ALA A 93 4.44 12.82 -10.59
CA ALA A 93 5.23 14.00 -10.95
C ALA A 93 4.68 15.28 -10.28
N LYS A 94 3.36 15.36 -10.10
CA LYS A 94 2.67 16.46 -9.42
C LYS A 94 2.47 16.22 -7.92
N ALA A 95 3.01 15.15 -7.34
CA ALA A 95 2.77 14.78 -5.95
C ALA A 95 3.19 15.88 -4.97
N GLY A 96 4.29 16.60 -5.25
CA GLY A 96 4.72 17.75 -4.44
C GLY A 96 3.69 18.89 -4.43
N LEU A 97 3.10 19.20 -5.58
CA LEU A 97 2.06 20.22 -5.71
C LEU A 97 0.76 19.78 -5.03
N ILE A 98 0.37 18.51 -5.18
CA ILE A 98 -0.78 17.92 -4.47
C ILE A 98 -0.56 18.00 -2.96
N SER A 99 0.64 17.66 -2.49
CA SER A 99 1.03 17.76 -1.07
C SER A 99 0.91 19.21 -0.58
N LEU A 100 1.39 20.19 -1.35
CA LEU A 100 1.32 21.61 -0.98
C LEU A 100 -0.12 22.12 -0.91
N ILE A 101 -0.97 21.78 -1.88
CA ILE A 101 -2.39 22.13 -1.87
C ILE A 101 -3.09 21.48 -0.67
N SER A 102 -2.81 20.20 -0.40
CA SER A 102 -3.39 19.49 0.74
C SER A 102 -2.93 20.08 2.08
N PHE A 103 -1.69 20.58 2.18
CA PHE A 103 -1.22 21.35 3.33
C PHE A 103 -2.04 22.62 3.50
N GLY A 104 -2.19 23.44 2.47
CA GLY A 104 -2.94 24.69 2.55
C GLY A 104 -4.41 24.47 2.93
N ALA A 105 -5.08 23.50 2.27
CA ALA A 105 -6.47 23.17 2.55
C ALA A 105 -6.68 22.64 3.98
N SER A 106 -5.82 21.72 4.43
CA SER A 106 -5.90 21.17 5.78
C SER A 106 -5.50 22.19 6.86
N PHE A 107 -4.58 23.11 6.57
CA PHE A 107 -4.22 24.21 7.46
C PHE A 107 -5.42 25.12 7.73
N VAL A 108 -6.11 25.56 6.67
CA VAL A 108 -7.33 26.38 6.81
C VAL A 108 -8.41 25.62 7.58
N LEU A 109 -8.63 24.34 7.26
CA LEU A 109 -9.57 23.50 8.00
C LEU A 109 -9.21 23.41 9.49
N PHE A 110 -7.97 23.04 9.84
CA PHE A 110 -7.59 22.94 11.23
C PHE A 110 -7.68 24.28 11.95
N GLN A 111 -7.33 25.40 11.29
CA GLN A 111 -7.46 26.73 11.89
C GLN A 111 -8.92 27.07 12.28
N VAL A 112 -9.90 26.68 11.46
CA VAL A 112 -11.33 26.89 11.73
C VAL A 112 -11.84 25.96 12.84
N PHE A 113 -11.36 24.72 12.89
CA PHE A 113 -11.90 23.69 13.78
C PHE A 113 -11.18 23.56 15.12
N ILE A 114 -9.97 24.10 15.29
CA ILE A 114 -9.17 23.95 16.52
C ILE A 114 -9.81 24.60 17.75
N GLY A 115 -10.72 25.55 17.56
CA GLY A 115 -11.49 26.19 18.63
C GLY A 115 -12.78 25.45 19.01
N LYS A 116 -13.22 24.46 18.24
CA LYS A 116 -14.48 23.74 18.50
C LYS A 116 -14.27 22.66 19.56
N LYS A 117 -15.16 22.62 20.55
CA LYS A 117 -15.14 21.65 21.65
C LYS A 117 -15.26 20.22 21.07
N GLY A 118 -14.27 19.36 21.36
CA GLY A 118 -14.27 17.95 20.96
C GLY A 118 -13.50 17.61 19.68
N PHE A 119 -12.98 18.60 18.94
CA PHE A 119 -12.13 18.33 17.78
C PHE A 119 -10.66 18.19 18.19
N SER A 120 -10.01 17.08 17.78
CA SER A 120 -8.59 16.83 18.02
C SER A 120 -7.89 16.55 16.71
N VAL A 121 -6.92 17.40 16.37
CA VAL A 121 -6.10 17.26 15.16
C VAL A 121 -5.37 15.92 15.16
N TYR A 122 -4.84 15.49 16.30
CA TYR A 122 -4.15 14.20 16.42
C TYR A 122 -5.09 13.02 16.13
N ARG A 123 -6.32 13.04 16.65
CA ARG A 123 -7.28 11.97 16.37
C ARG A 123 -7.60 11.89 14.88
N PHE A 124 -7.76 13.04 14.23
CA PHE A 124 -8.01 13.11 12.80
C PHE A 124 -6.81 12.58 11.99
N VAL A 125 -5.61 13.06 12.28
CA VAL A 125 -4.37 12.65 11.59
C VAL A 125 -4.10 11.16 11.79
N THR A 126 -4.25 10.64 13.01
CA THR A 126 -4.07 9.22 13.29
C THR A 126 -5.07 8.36 12.52
N LEU A 127 -6.35 8.74 12.50
CA LEU A 127 -7.36 8.01 11.72
C LEU A 127 -7.02 8.02 10.22
N LEU A 128 -6.69 9.18 9.66
CA LEU A 128 -6.31 9.31 8.25
C LEU A 128 -5.04 8.50 7.93
N GLY A 129 -4.05 8.51 8.82
CA GLY A 129 -2.81 7.74 8.66
C GLY A 129 -3.05 6.24 8.72
N THR A 130 -3.85 5.75 9.67
CA THR A 130 -4.22 4.32 9.74
C THR A 130 -5.00 3.88 8.51
N PHE A 131 -5.90 4.72 8.01
CA PHE A 131 -6.63 4.47 6.78
C PHE A 131 -5.68 4.37 5.58
N ALA A 132 -4.74 5.32 5.44
CA ALA A 132 -3.77 5.32 4.36
C ALA A 132 -2.89 4.05 4.36
N LEU A 133 -2.42 3.65 5.55
CA LEU A 133 -1.62 2.44 5.72
C LEU A 133 -2.43 1.18 5.36
N ALA A 134 -3.68 1.08 5.82
CA ALA A 134 -4.58 -0.01 5.48
C ALA A 134 -4.87 -0.09 3.98
N MET A 135 -5.08 1.06 3.33
CA MET A 135 -5.29 1.14 1.88
C MET A 135 -4.08 0.66 1.09
N ALA A 136 -2.87 1.03 1.52
CA ALA A 136 -1.62 0.61 0.87
C ALA A 136 -1.37 -0.90 1.02
N PHE A 137 -1.66 -1.47 2.19
CA PHE A 137 -1.56 -2.92 2.41
C PHE A 137 -2.61 -3.68 1.59
N ALA A 138 -3.88 -3.25 1.64
CA ALA A 138 -4.95 -3.89 0.87
C ALA A 138 -4.66 -3.89 -0.64
N SER A 139 -4.09 -2.80 -1.15
CA SER A 139 -3.71 -2.69 -2.57
C SER A 139 -2.56 -3.62 -2.95
N ASN A 140 -1.62 -3.88 -2.04
CA ASN A 140 -0.51 -4.81 -2.25
C ASN A 140 -1.00 -6.27 -2.17
N ASP A 141 -1.75 -6.58 -1.12
CA ASP A 141 -2.24 -7.94 -0.84
C ASP A 141 -3.23 -8.43 -1.90
N LEU A 142 -4.11 -7.56 -2.41
CA LEU A 142 -5.09 -7.91 -3.43
C LEU A 142 -4.42 -8.47 -4.69
N VAL A 143 -3.39 -7.79 -5.20
CA VAL A 143 -2.68 -8.23 -6.40
C VAL A 143 -1.84 -9.47 -6.11
N ASN A 144 -1.25 -9.58 -4.92
CA ASN A 144 -0.47 -10.77 -4.54
C ASN A 144 -1.33 -12.03 -4.44
N PHE A 145 -2.55 -11.94 -3.90
CA PHE A 145 -3.44 -13.11 -3.75
C PHE A 145 -4.14 -13.50 -5.05
N VAL A 146 -4.48 -12.52 -5.87
CA VAL A 146 -5.26 -12.74 -7.09
C VAL A 146 -4.36 -12.96 -8.30
N GLY A 147 -3.11 -12.47 -8.26
CA GLY A 147 -2.16 -12.59 -9.36
C GLY A 147 -1.82 -14.03 -9.73
N VAL A 148 -1.59 -14.92 -8.75
CA VAL A 148 -1.26 -16.32 -9.03
C VAL A 148 -2.42 -17.07 -9.70
N PRO A 149 -3.67 -17.04 -9.18
CA PRO A 149 -4.80 -17.65 -9.88
C PRO A 149 -5.06 -17.08 -11.27
N ILE A 150 -4.89 -15.77 -11.48
CA ILE A 150 -5.10 -15.15 -12.78
C ILE A 150 -4.01 -15.56 -13.77
N ALA A 151 -2.74 -15.57 -13.35
CA ALA A 151 -1.65 -16.07 -14.17
C ALA A 151 -1.89 -17.53 -14.58
N SER A 152 -2.31 -18.39 -13.65
CA SER A 152 -2.65 -19.79 -13.94
C SER A 152 -3.83 -19.93 -14.91
N PHE A 153 -4.86 -19.09 -14.77
CA PHE A 153 -6.00 -19.09 -15.69
C PHE A 153 -5.61 -18.63 -17.09
N ASP A 154 -4.80 -17.57 -17.19
CA ASP A 154 -4.30 -17.04 -18.46
C ASP A 154 -3.42 -18.07 -19.18
N SER A 155 -2.54 -18.73 -18.43
CA SER A 155 -1.71 -19.85 -18.89
C SER A 155 -2.55 -20.97 -19.53
N TYR A 156 -3.66 -21.34 -18.89
CA TYR A 156 -4.58 -22.35 -19.41
C TYR A 156 -5.30 -21.90 -20.68
N VAL A 157 -5.75 -20.65 -20.74
CA VAL A 157 -6.41 -20.08 -21.92
C VAL A 157 -5.45 -20.06 -23.12
N HIS A 158 -4.22 -19.59 -22.91
CA HIS A 158 -3.19 -19.56 -23.94
C HIS A 158 -2.82 -20.95 -24.45
N TRP A 159 -2.64 -21.92 -23.55
CA TRP A 159 -2.44 -23.32 -23.93
C TRP A 159 -3.61 -23.86 -24.75
N LYS A 160 -4.85 -23.68 -24.28
CA LYS A 160 -6.07 -24.16 -24.97
C LYS A 160 -6.22 -23.55 -26.35
N GLN A 161 -5.84 -22.29 -26.55
CA GLN A 161 -5.87 -21.61 -27.84
C GLN A 161 -4.77 -22.09 -28.79
N SER A 162 -3.62 -22.50 -28.26
CA SER A 162 -2.50 -22.99 -29.07
C SER A 162 -2.80 -24.30 -29.80
N GLY A 163 -3.68 -25.14 -29.24
CA GLY A 163 -3.98 -26.47 -29.78
C GLY A 163 -2.82 -27.48 -29.69
N VAL A 164 -1.71 -27.12 -29.02
CA VAL A 164 -0.54 -27.97 -28.81
C VAL A 164 -0.77 -28.89 -27.61
N GLU A 165 -0.28 -30.12 -27.66
CA GLU A 165 -0.28 -31.02 -26.50
C GLU A 165 0.44 -30.38 -25.31
N ALA A 166 -0.08 -30.59 -24.09
CA ALA A 166 0.43 -29.93 -22.89
C ALA A 166 1.93 -30.18 -22.63
N GLU A 167 2.45 -31.33 -23.04
CA GLU A 167 3.86 -31.70 -22.89
C GLU A 167 4.79 -30.88 -23.79
N ASN A 168 4.28 -30.34 -24.90
CA ASN A 168 5.05 -29.62 -25.91
C ASN A 168 4.81 -28.10 -25.88
N TYR A 169 3.97 -27.62 -24.96
CA TYR A 169 3.64 -26.19 -24.85
C TYR A 169 4.65 -25.45 -23.97
N LEU A 170 5.46 -24.59 -24.58
CA LEU A 170 6.32 -23.65 -23.86
C LEU A 170 5.49 -22.46 -23.37
N MET A 171 5.43 -22.27 -22.05
CA MET A 171 4.68 -21.20 -21.40
C MET A 171 5.37 -19.83 -21.49
N GLU A 172 5.71 -19.42 -22.72
CA GLU A 172 6.29 -18.09 -23.00
C GLU A 172 5.35 -16.95 -22.57
N SER A 173 4.03 -17.21 -22.51
CA SER A 173 3.03 -16.24 -22.03
C SER A 173 3.23 -15.80 -20.58
N LEU A 174 3.95 -16.56 -19.75
CA LEU A 174 4.27 -16.19 -18.36
C LEU A 174 5.51 -15.30 -18.25
N ALA A 175 6.29 -15.19 -19.33
CA ALA A 175 7.45 -14.30 -19.37
C ALA A 175 7.02 -12.83 -19.48
N GLU A 176 5.83 -12.57 -20.03
CA GLU A 176 5.24 -11.23 -20.10
C GLU A 176 4.38 -10.93 -18.85
N PRO A 177 4.28 -9.65 -18.45
CA PRO A 177 3.44 -9.26 -17.33
C PRO A 177 1.96 -9.53 -17.63
N VAL A 178 1.36 -10.42 -16.84
CA VAL A 178 -0.05 -10.81 -16.94
C VAL A 178 -0.95 -9.58 -16.85
N ARG A 179 -1.68 -9.31 -17.94
CA ARG A 179 -2.62 -8.19 -18.01
C ARG A 179 -3.94 -8.58 -17.39
N THR A 180 -4.09 -8.27 -16.11
CA THR A 180 -5.33 -8.56 -15.39
C THR A 180 -6.48 -7.67 -15.85
N ASN A 181 -7.63 -8.29 -16.19
CA ASN A 181 -8.86 -7.56 -16.44
C ASN A 181 -9.36 -6.86 -15.15
N PRO A 182 -9.66 -5.54 -15.19
CA PRO A 182 -10.21 -4.79 -14.07
C PRO A 182 -11.38 -5.45 -13.34
N LEU A 183 -12.24 -6.20 -14.05
CA LEU A 183 -13.37 -6.89 -13.43
C LEU A 183 -12.95 -7.96 -12.41
N PHE A 184 -11.88 -8.72 -12.68
CA PHE A 184 -11.40 -9.74 -11.74
C PHE A 184 -10.79 -9.09 -10.49
N LEU A 185 -10.12 -7.94 -10.64
CA LEU A 185 -9.57 -7.16 -9.53
C LEU A 185 -10.67 -6.58 -8.63
N ILE A 186 -11.74 -6.05 -9.22
CA ILE A 186 -12.87 -5.49 -8.46
C ILE A 186 -13.67 -6.61 -7.78
N GLY A 187 -13.96 -7.69 -8.51
CA GLY A 187 -14.69 -8.83 -7.97
C GLY A 187 -13.97 -9.47 -6.79
N SER A 188 -12.66 -9.70 -6.91
CA SER A 188 -11.84 -10.22 -5.81
C SER A 188 -11.76 -9.25 -4.63
N GLY A 189 -11.63 -7.94 -4.88
CA GLY A 189 -11.66 -6.93 -3.83
C GLY A 189 -12.98 -6.90 -3.05
N ILE A 190 -14.11 -7.05 -3.74
CA ILE A 190 -15.45 -7.15 -3.12
C ILE A 190 -15.55 -8.43 -2.28
N VAL A 191 -15.14 -9.59 -2.82
CA VAL A 191 -15.16 -10.86 -2.08
C VAL A 191 -14.28 -10.77 -0.84
N MET A 192 -13.08 -10.18 -0.95
CA MET A 192 -12.19 -9.94 0.19
C MET A 192 -12.84 -9.05 1.25
N ALA A 193 -13.49 -7.95 0.85
CA ALA A 193 -14.19 -7.06 1.79
C ALA A 193 -15.38 -7.76 2.48
N LEU A 194 -16.21 -8.48 1.72
CA LEU A 194 -17.36 -9.21 2.25
C LEU A 194 -16.94 -10.34 3.19
N THR A 195 -15.91 -11.10 2.83
CA THR A 195 -15.40 -12.18 3.68
C THR A 195 -14.86 -11.65 5.00
N LEU A 196 -14.16 -10.51 5.01
CA LEU A 196 -13.75 -9.85 6.25
C LEU A 196 -14.96 -9.37 7.07
N TRP A 197 -15.95 -8.74 6.42
CA TRP A 197 -17.16 -8.25 7.08
C TRP A 197 -17.97 -9.37 7.74
N PHE A 198 -18.11 -10.52 7.06
CA PHE A 198 -18.86 -11.67 7.57
C PHE A 198 -18.01 -12.64 8.42
N SER A 199 -16.69 -12.44 8.50
CA SER A 199 -15.80 -13.29 9.29
C SER A 199 -16.00 -13.02 10.79
N LYS A 200 -16.63 -14.00 11.46
CA LYS A 200 -16.92 -14.02 12.91
C LYS A 200 -15.71 -13.79 13.82
N LYS A 201 -14.48 -13.86 13.29
CA LYS A 201 -13.25 -13.70 14.07
C LYS A 201 -12.94 -12.24 14.43
N HIS A 202 -13.61 -11.26 13.81
CA HIS A 202 -13.50 -9.83 14.15
C HIS A 202 -14.51 -9.38 15.22
N ALA A 203 -15.43 -10.26 15.63
CA ALA A 203 -16.49 -9.97 16.59
C ALA A 203 -16.15 -10.41 18.04
N ARG A 204 -14.88 -10.73 18.33
CA ARG A 204 -14.36 -10.99 19.69
C ARG A 204 -13.09 -10.19 19.93
#